data_AF-A0A4S8QJP7-F1
#
_entry.id   AF-A0A4S8QJP7-F1
#
_cell.length_a   1.000
_cell.length_b   1.000
_cell.length_c   1.000
_cell.angle_alpha   90.00
_cell.angle_beta   90.00
_cell.angle_gamma   90.00
#
_symmetry.space_group_name_H-M   'P 1'
#
loop_
_entity.id
_entity.type
_entity.pdbx_description
1 polymer ?
#
loop_
_entity_poly.entity_id
_entity_poly.type
_entity_poly.pdbx_seq_one_letter_code
_entity_poly.pdbx_strand_id
1 'polypeptide(L)'
;MSSQLTTPTRDAFEQGLANPAITSPKLISTPPSSSTFTLSFNLSSPRPSSPTSSIFSSSSQDTMSTSSSMPGLARDNTAEIAERDYFSENPPPATFEKHTSLAEEFINFHAAAGRRVVLVTSGGTTVPLERQTVRFIDNFSAGTRGATSAEYFLESGYAVIFLHRQFSLQPYSRHYSHATDCFLDFLHEGPDGSVVANDEYREKMLKVLRQYNAAKSKNLLLTLPFTTITDYLFILRAIAQLMRPLGPRGLLYLAAAVSDFFVPPQRMAEHKIQSTNATDTNTPEKGSEDKGNGEDEEAFDNFDSSPAVPRSKRLIVDLDPVPKFLKNLVDGWAPEGMIVSFKLETDPAILVHKAKYSLDRYQHHLVIGNLLATRKWEVVFVAPGSKDQWIRVPRSKRKRTISGVEDLVGAAARGGEVGDEPLDPNELPDGEPEIEIESLIIPAVEALHTSHINTPSKRER
;
A
#
# COMPACT_ATOMS: atom_id res chain seq x y z
N MET A 1 -0.43 -62.73 -30.14
CA MET A 1 -1.85 -62.92 -29.81
C MET A 1 -2.38 -61.54 -29.44
N SER A 2 -2.72 -60.72 -30.46
CA SER A 2 -4.11 -60.40 -30.90
C SER A 2 -4.79 -59.49 -29.85
N SER A 3 -5.29 -58.27 -30.08
CA SER A 3 -5.88 -57.52 -31.22
C SER A 3 -6.04 -56.05 -30.75
N GLN A 4 -5.65 -54.96 -31.43
CA GLN A 4 -6.18 -54.26 -32.63
C GLN A 4 -7.61 -53.65 -32.54
N LEU A 5 -7.67 -52.32 -32.80
CA LEU A 5 -8.74 -51.47 -33.38
C LEU A 5 -10.03 -51.23 -32.52
N THR A 6 -10.79 -50.12 -32.54
CA THR A 6 -10.88 -48.83 -33.29
C THR A 6 -11.93 -47.93 -32.63
N THR A 7 -11.87 -46.63 -32.90
CA THR A 7 -12.92 -45.58 -32.74
C THR A 7 -14.25 -45.88 -33.45
N PRO A 8 -15.33 -45.12 -33.15
CA PRO A 8 -15.92 -44.32 -34.23
C PRO A 8 -16.47 -42.93 -33.84
N THR A 9 -16.40 -42.03 -34.81
CA THR A 9 -17.17 -40.78 -35.02
C THR A 9 -18.55 -41.07 -35.62
N ARG A 10 -19.55 -40.18 -35.43
CA ARG A 10 -20.50 -39.79 -36.48
C ARG A 10 -21.40 -38.59 -36.14
N ASP A 11 -21.74 -37.88 -37.21
CA ASP A 11 -22.38 -36.59 -37.37
C ASP A 11 -23.93 -36.53 -37.23
N ALA A 12 -24.40 -35.27 -37.11
CA ALA A 12 -25.57 -34.65 -37.74
C ALA A 12 -27.01 -35.03 -37.33
N PHE A 13 -27.79 -34.00 -36.93
CA PHE A 13 -29.10 -33.70 -37.51
C PHE A 13 -29.44 -32.20 -37.33
N GLU A 14 -30.06 -31.64 -38.36
CA GLU A 14 -30.32 -30.22 -38.66
C GLU A 14 -31.84 -29.92 -38.57
N GLN A 15 -32.21 -28.62 -38.63
CA GLN A 15 -33.55 -28.02 -38.84
C GLN A 15 -34.39 -27.81 -37.55
N GLY A 16 -35.01 -26.66 -37.23
CA GLY A 16 -35.31 -25.39 -37.92
C GLY A 16 -36.73 -24.97 -37.48
N LEU A 17 -36.98 -23.70 -37.05
CA LEU A 17 -38.29 -23.01 -37.13
C LEU A 17 -38.28 -21.58 -36.50
N ALA A 18 -38.51 -20.61 -37.39
CA ALA A 18 -39.12 -19.26 -37.36
C ALA A 18 -39.54 -18.50 -36.07
N ASN A 19 -39.27 -17.19 -36.14
CA ASN A 19 -39.84 -16.04 -35.39
C ASN A 19 -41.38 -15.88 -35.52
N PRO A 20 -42.01 -15.09 -34.62
CA PRO A 20 -42.56 -13.81 -35.08
C PRO A 20 -42.35 -12.62 -34.12
N ALA A 21 -42.36 -11.42 -34.72
CA ALA A 21 -42.15 -10.10 -34.13
C ALA A 21 -43.47 -9.44 -33.66
N ILE A 22 -43.47 -8.66 -32.55
CA ILE A 22 -44.50 -7.65 -32.25
C ILE A 22 -43.93 -6.45 -31.42
N THR A 23 -43.86 -5.29 -32.10
CA THR A 23 -44.10 -3.86 -31.75
C THR A 23 -43.62 -3.17 -30.44
N SER A 24 -43.00 -2.00 -30.65
CA SER A 24 -42.72 -0.91 -29.71
C SER A 24 -43.94 -0.02 -29.39
N PRO A 25 -43.86 0.80 -28.31
CA PRO A 25 -44.43 2.15 -28.36
C PRO A 25 -43.42 3.26 -27.97
N LYS A 26 -43.58 4.41 -28.62
CA LYS A 26 -42.92 5.72 -28.39
C LYS A 26 -43.80 6.60 -27.48
N LEU A 27 -43.19 7.69 -26.96
CA LEU A 27 -43.73 8.96 -26.40
C LEU A 27 -43.40 9.14 -24.89
N ILE A 28 -42.91 10.25 -24.32
CA ILE A 28 -42.75 11.69 -24.66
C ILE A 28 -41.65 12.29 -23.73
N SER A 29 -40.96 13.34 -24.17
CA SER A 29 -40.01 14.17 -23.41
C SER A 29 -40.61 15.51 -22.95
N THR A 30 -40.39 15.93 -21.69
CA THR A 30 -40.48 17.34 -21.21
C THR A 30 -39.66 17.54 -19.90
N PRO A 31 -39.22 18.78 -19.55
CA PRO A 31 -37.92 19.11 -18.90
C PRO A 31 -37.99 19.33 -17.35
N PRO A 32 -36.86 19.63 -16.65
CA PRO A 32 -36.80 19.56 -15.18
C PRO A 32 -37.23 20.85 -14.50
N SER A 33 -38.01 20.75 -13.43
CA SER A 33 -38.36 21.85 -12.53
C SER A 33 -37.41 21.92 -11.34
N SER A 34 -36.73 23.06 -11.20
CA SER A 34 -35.95 23.46 -10.04
C SER A 34 -36.85 23.86 -8.86
N SER A 35 -36.60 23.33 -7.66
CA SER A 35 -37.10 23.90 -6.42
C SER A 35 -36.03 23.81 -5.33
N THR A 36 -35.37 24.95 -5.11
CA THR A 36 -34.58 25.30 -3.94
C THR A 36 -35.45 25.31 -2.69
N PHE A 37 -35.09 24.52 -1.67
CA PHE A 37 -35.59 24.65 -0.31
C PHE A 37 -34.46 25.09 0.62
N THR A 38 -34.63 26.27 1.21
CA THR A 38 -33.77 26.82 2.28
C THR A 38 -34.42 26.47 3.61
N LEU A 39 -33.70 25.79 4.51
CA LEU A 39 -34.15 25.51 5.87
C LEU A 39 -33.30 26.30 6.86
N SER A 40 -33.97 27.21 7.57
CA SER A 40 -33.47 27.98 8.71
C SER A 40 -33.71 27.20 10.01
N PHE A 41 -32.68 27.04 10.83
CA PHE A 41 -32.76 26.37 12.14
C PHE A 41 -33.03 27.38 13.27
N ASN A 42 -33.98 27.05 14.12
CA ASN A 42 -34.26 27.74 15.38
C ASN A 42 -33.67 26.89 16.52
N LEU A 43 -32.63 27.36 17.19
CA LEU A 43 -32.05 26.72 18.39
C LEU A 43 -32.61 27.36 19.66
N SER A 44 -33.13 26.54 20.57
CA SER A 44 -33.27 26.88 21.99
C SER A 44 -31.99 26.48 22.75
N SER A 45 -31.53 27.36 23.64
CA SER A 45 -30.20 27.37 24.28
C SER A 45 -30.15 26.63 25.67
N PRO A 46 -29.04 26.63 26.46
CA PRO A 46 -28.31 25.39 26.79
C PRO A 46 -28.01 25.19 28.31
N ARG A 47 -27.41 24.06 28.70
CA ARG A 47 -26.59 23.93 29.95
C ARG A 47 -25.81 22.59 30.05
N PRO A 48 -24.72 22.51 30.83
CA PRO A 48 -23.49 23.32 30.82
C PRO A 48 -22.25 22.51 30.36
N SER A 49 -21.19 23.24 30.03
CA SER A 49 -19.92 22.82 29.43
C SER A 49 -18.89 22.22 30.40
N SER A 50 -18.11 21.25 29.90
CA SER A 50 -16.74 20.92 30.32
C SER A 50 -15.83 20.84 29.08
N PRO A 51 -14.52 21.14 29.18
CA PRO A 51 -13.77 21.79 28.11
C PRO A 51 -13.01 20.79 27.22
N THR A 52 -13.38 20.71 25.95
CA THR A 52 -12.48 20.16 24.92
C THR A 52 -12.55 21.06 23.69
N SER A 53 -11.39 21.58 23.31
CA SER A 53 -11.17 22.45 22.16
C SER A 53 -11.53 21.73 20.86
N SER A 54 -12.65 22.12 20.26
CA SER A 54 -13.06 21.73 18.90
C SER A 54 -12.53 22.75 17.89
N ILE A 55 -11.70 22.31 16.95
CA ILE A 55 -11.42 23.04 15.70
C ILE A 55 -12.17 22.32 14.60
N PHE A 56 -13.38 22.79 14.29
CA PHE A 56 -14.08 22.44 13.05
C PHE A 56 -13.61 23.38 11.94
N SER A 57 -13.14 22.77 10.85
CA SER A 57 -12.87 23.44 9.58
C SER A 57 -14.19 23.63 8.82
N SER A 58 -14.71 24.86 8.77
CA SER A 58 -15.76 25.21 7.81
C SER A 58 -15.15 25.67 6.49
N SER A 59 -15.57 25.04 5.41
CA SER A 59 -15.44 25.52 4.05
C SER A 59 -16.40 26.68 3.81
N SER A 60 -15.91 27.78 3.24
CA SER A 60 -16.75 28.78 2.56
C SER A 60 -15.94 29.49 1.48
N GLN A 61 -16.56 29.60 0.31
CA GLN A 61 -16.09 30.32 -0.87
C GLN A 61 -16.17 31.84 -0.67
N ASP A 62 -15.18 32.52 -1.28
CA ASP A 62 -15.13 33.88 -1.81
C ASP A 62 -15.48 35.09 -0.93
N THR A 63 -14.48 35.95 -0.65
CA THR A 63 -14.43 37.33 -1.20
C THR A 63 -13.04 37.96 -1.05
N MET A 64 -12.56 38.62 -2.10
CA MET A 64 -11.36 39.46 -2.12
C MET A 64 -11.58 40.75 -1.31
N SER A 65 -10.73 41.00 -0.32
CA SER A 65 -10.47 42.35 0.18
C SER A 65 -9.07 42.43 0.80
N THR A 66 -8.27 43.35 0.27
CA THR A 66 -6.91 43.67 0.66
C THR A 66 -6.83 44.27 2.06
N SER A 67 -6.06 43.65 2.95
CA SER A 67 -5.32 44.37 3.99
C SER A 67 -4.10 43.55 4.45
N SER A 68 -2.97 44.23 4.42
CA SER A 68 -1.63 43.79 4.79
C SER A 68 -1.52 43.46 6.29
N SER A 69 -0.95 42.30 6.64
CA SER A 69 -0.03 42.08 7.78
C SER A 69 0.48 40.62 7.86
N MET A 70 1.79 40.44 7.66
CA MET A 70 2.70 39.37 8.13
C MET A 70 2.39 37.88 7.83
N PRO A 71 3.20 37.21 6.98
CA PRO A 71 3.24 35.74 6.88
C PRO A 71 4.51 35.16 7.56
N GLY A 72 4.41 34.02 8.27
CA GLY A 72 5.62 33.20 8.45
C GLY A 72 5.74 32.11 9.53
N LEU A 73 4.91 32.01 10.59
CA LEU A 73 5.30 31.18 11.76
C LEU A 73 4.29 30.15 12.29
N ALA A 74 3.07 30.05 11.74
CA ALA A 74 2.02 29.22 12.34
C ALA A 74 1.83 27.82 11.71
N ARG A 75 2.39 27.54 10.53
CA ARG A 75 2.11 26.29 9.78
C ARG A 75 3.08 25.14 10.05
N ASP A 76 4.31 25.41 10.48
CA ASP A 76 5.29 24.34 10.72
C ASP A 76 5.01 23.53 11.99
N ASN A 77 4.30 24.11 12.96
CA ASN A 77 4.12 23.50 14.29
C ASN A 77 3.10 22.33 14.30
N THR A 78 2.17 22.25 13.36
CA THR A 78 1.05 21.27 13.45
C THR A 78 1.47 19.83 13.19
N ALA A 79 2.45 19.58 12.32
CA ALA A 79 2.90 18.22 11.99
C ALA A 79 3.79 17.64 13.10
N GLU A 80 4.62 18.47 13.72
CA GLU A 80 5.45 18.08 14.87
C GLU A 80 4.61 17.82 16.12
N ILE A 81 3.59 18.64 16.37
CA ILE A 81 2.63 18.43 17.46
C ILE A 81 1.89 17.09 17.26
N ALA A 82 1.33 16.85 16.07
CA ALA A 82 0.62 15.60 15.79
C ALA A 82 1.53 14.36 15.90
N GLU A 83 2.81 14.48 15.52
CA GLU A 83 3.80 13.42 15.74
C GLU A 83 4.00 13.17 17.24
N ARG A 84 4.33 14.23 17.99
CA ARG A 84 4.62 14.13 19.42
C ARG A 84 3.44 13.53 20.17
N ASP A 85 2.24 14.01 19.89
CA ASP A 85 1.03 13.57 20.55
C ASP A 85 0.80 12.08 20.24
N TYR A 86 0.92 11.64 18.98
CA TYR A 86 0.81 10.22 18.61
C TYR A 86 1.80 9.33 19.36
N PHE A 87 3.10 9.65 19.34
CA PHE A 87 4.13 8.83 20.01
C PHE A 87 4.08 8.93 21.55
N SER A 88 3.43 9.95 22.10
CA SER A 88 3.20 10.06 23.55
C SER A 88 2.00 9.27 24.03
N GLU A 89 0.96 9.16 23.19
CA GLU A 89 -0.29 8.48 23.49
C GLU A 89 -0.28 6.99 23.18
N ASN A 90 0.60 6.57 22.25
CA ASN A 90 0.75 5.17 21.86
C ASN A 90 2.05 4.61 22.43
N PRO A 91 2.05 3.50 23.19
CA PRO A 91 3.28 2.92 23.70
C PRO A 91 4.12 2.27 22.58
N PRO A 92 5.46 2.24 22.72
CA PRO A 92 6.32 1.53 21.77
C PRO A 92 6.08 0.02 21.81
N PRO A 93 6.31 -0.71 20.69
CA PRO A 93 6.17 -2.16 20.66
C PRO A 93 7.26 -2.84 21.52
N ALA A 94 6.96 -4.03 22.04
CA ALA A 94 7.91 -4.80 22.87
C ALA A 94 9.22 -5.13 22.13
N THR A 95 9.21 -5.21 20.80
CA THR A 95 10.39 -5.47 19.97
C THR A 95 11.21 -4.23 19.65
N PHE A 96 10.78 -3.03 20.09
CA PHE A 96 11.37 -1.75 19.71
C PHE A 96 12.87 -1.69 19.99
N GLU A 97 13.29 -1.87 21.24
CA GLU A 97 14.70 -1.78 21.64
C GLU A 97 15.58 -2.76 20.86
N LYS A 98 15.12 -4.01 20.73
CA LYS A 98 15.84 -5.04 19.97
C LYS A 98 16.03 -4.64 18.50
N HIS A 99 14.97 -4.14 17.86
CA HIS A 99 15.05 -3.73 16.45
C HIS A 99 15.94 -2.51 16.26
N THR A 100 15.87 -1.53 17.17
CA THR A 100 16.70 -0.33 17.16
C THR A 100 18.18 -0.68 17.29
N SER A 101 18.56 -1.54 18.25
CA SER A 101 19.96 -1.96 18.41
C SER A 101 20.49 -2.72 17.19
N LEU A 102 19.71 -3.64 16.62
CA LEU A 102 20.10 -4.38 15.41
C LEU A 102 20.28 -3.45 14.21
N ALA A 103 19.38 -2.48 14.04
CA ALA A 103 19.47 -1.49 12.96
C ALA A 103 20.69 -0.58 13.15
N GLU A 104 20.95 -0.11 14.37
CA GLU A 104 22.10 0.74 14.68
C GLU A 104 23.42 0.04 14.36
N GLU A 105 23.61 -1.20 14.81
CA GLU A 105 24.81 -1.99 14.53
C GLU A 105 25.01 -2.17 13.01
N PHE A 106 23.95 -2.54 12.30
CA PHE A 106 23.98 -2.75 10.85
C PHE A 106 24.31 -1.46 10.08
N ILE A 107 23.68 -0.34 10.46
CA ILE A 107 23.92 0.96 9.83
C ILE A 107 25.36 1.42 10.07
N ASN A 108 25.85 1.33 11.30
CA ASN A 108 27.21 1.75 11.63
C ASN A 108 28.26 0.91 10.89
N PHE A 109 28.04 -0.40 10.78
CA PHE A 109 28.91 -1.30 10.00
C PHE A 109 29.03 -0.86 8.54
N HIS A 110 27.91 -0.56 7.87
CA HIS A 110 27.91 -0.16 6.46
C HIS A 110 28.31 1.31 6.23
N ALA A 111 28.02 2.19 7.18
CA ALA A 111 28.49 3.57 7.17
C ALA A 111 30.02 3.63 7.19
N ALA A 112 30.67 2.84 8.05
CA ALA A 112 32.13 2.73 8.11
C ALA A 112 32.73 2.17 6.81
N ALA A 113 32.01 1.28 6.13
CA ALA A 113 32.41 0.73 4.83
C ALA A 113 32.09 1.65 3.64
N GLY A 114 31.47 2.82 3.86
CA GLY A 114 31.04 3.73 2.79
C GLY A 114 29.97 3.15 1.86
N ARG A 115 29.26 2.10 2.28
CA ARG A 115 28.25 1.42 1.46
C ARG A 115 26.92 2.17 1.50
N ARG A 116 26.20 2.16 0.37
CA ARG A 116 24.81 2.64 0.31
C ARG A 116 23.89 1.70 1.07
N VAL A 117 23.03 2.25 1.93
CA VAL A 117 22.06 1.48 2.71
C VAL A 117 20.66 1.94 2.32
N VAL A 118 19.78 0.98 2.06
CA VAL A 118 18.36 1.24 1.79
C VAL A 118 17.49 0.61 2.88
N LEU A 119 16.56 1.40 3.43
CA LEU A 119 15.43 0.90 4.18
C LEU A 119 14.28 0.62 3.21
N VAL A 120 13.96 -0.65 3.00
CA VAL A 120 12.79 -1.08 2.24
C VAL A 120 11.67 -1.41 3.22
N THR A 121 10.53 -0.73 3.10
CA THR A 121 9.31 -1.12 3.84
C THR A 121 8.42 -1.99 2.96
N SER A 122 7.84 -3.07 3.50
CA SER A 122 7.05 -4.03 2.72
C SER A 122 5.87 -4.64 3.49
N GLY A 123 4.80 -4.99 2.78
CA GLY A 123 3.59 -5.57 3.36
C GLY A 123 2.63 -4.54 3.94
N GLY A 124 1.50 -5.01 4.48
CA GLY A 124 0.44 -4.18 5.04
C GLY A 124 0.54 -3.98 6.55
N THR A 125 0.12 -2.82 7.05
CA THR A 125 -0.08 -2.60 8.49
C THR A 125 -1.48 -3.02 8.92
N THR A 126 -1.62 -3.51 10.15
CA THR A 126 -2.94 -3.71 10.78
C THR A 126 -3.29 -2.59 11.75
N VAL A 127 -4.59 -2.40 11.95
CA VAL A 127 -5.17 -1.55 12.99
C VAL A 127 -6.01 -2.43 13.91
N PRO A 128 -5.53 -2.75 15.12
CA PRO A 128 -6.33 -3.41 16.14
C PRO A 128 -7.60 -2.63 16.46
N LEU A 129 -8.72 -3.34 16.63
CA LEU A 129 -9.96 -2.74 17.11
C LEU A 129 -10.12 -2.89 18.64
N GLU A 130 -9.41 -3.85 19.22
CA GLU A 130 -9.40 -4.16 20.65
C GLU A 130 -7.95 -4.32 21.16
N ARG A 131 -7.70 -4.01 22.43
CA ARG A 131 -6.38 -4.18 23.07
C ARG A 131 -5.98 -5.65 23.15
N GLN A 132 -6.88 -6.51 23.60
CA GLN A 132 -6.77 -7.95 23.40
C GLN A 132 -7.33 -8.28 22.03
N THR A 133 -6.50 -8.04 21.02
CA THR A 133 -6.91 -8.02 19.62
C THR A 133 -7.48 -9.36 19.18
N VAL A 134 -8.74 -9.34 18.76
CA VAL A 134 -9.39 -10.46 18.05
C VAL A 134 -9.70 -10.04 16.62
N ARG A 135 -10.00 -8.76 16.40
CA ARG A 135 -10.31 -8.19 15.09
C ARG A 135 -9.38 -7.02 14.79
N PHE A 136 -9.07 -6.86 13.52
CA PHE A 136 -8.24 -5.76 13.02
C PHE A 136 -8.66 -5.40 11.60
N ILE A 137 -8.37 -4.15 11.21
CA ILE A 137 -8.40 -3.70 9.83
C ILE A 137 -7.01 -3.97 9.23
N ASP A 138 -6.95 -4.48 8.01
CA ASP A 138 -5.68 -4.78 7.33
C ASP A 138 -5.63 -4.06 5.98
N ASN A 139 -4.47 -3.48 5.68
CA ASN A 139 -4.18 -2.92 4.37
C ASN A 139 -3.59 -4.02 3.48
N PHE A 140 -4.30 -4.40 2.43
CA PHE A 140 -3.86 -5.50 1.57
C PHE A 140 -2.50 -5.24 0.90
N SER A 141 -1.49 -6.04 1.26
CA SER A 141 -0.22 -6.12 0.55
C SER A 141 0.50 -7.43 0.88
N ALA A 142 0.67 -8.29 -0.12
CA ALA A 142 1.43 -9.53 0.03
C ALA A 142 2.93 -9.29 0.27
N GLY A 143 3.45 -8.10 -0.05
CA GLY A 143 4.87 -7.76 0.07
C GLY A 143 5.71 -8.06 -1.17
N THR A 144 5.11 -8.43 -2.31
CA THR A 144 5.83 -8.80 -3.55
C THR A 144 6.76 -7.68 -4.01
N ARG A 145 6.26 -6.44 -4.11
CA ARG A 145 7.05 -5.29 -4.55
C ARG A 145 8.28 -5.09 -3.68
N GLY A 146 8.10 -5.05 -2.36
CA GLY A 146 9.20 -4.81 -1.42
C GLY A 146 10.21 -5.95 -1.43
N ALA A 147 9.75 -7.21 -1.35
CA ALA A 147 10.64 -8.37 -1.32
C ALA A 147 11.49 -8.50 -2.60
N THR A 148 10.85 -8.28 -3.75
CA THR A 148 11.53 -8.30 -5.06
C THR A 148 12.49 -7.11 -5.19
N SER A 149 12.07 -5.91 -4.79
CA SER A 149 12.93 -4.72 -4.80
C SER A 149 14.19 -4.91 -3.96
N ALA A 150 14.07 -5.54 -2.80
CA ALA A 150 15.20 -5.83 -1.93
C ALA A 150 16.22 -6.79 -2.57
N GLU A 151 15.79 -7.80 -3.33
CA GLU A 151 16.68 -8.67 -4.10
C GLU A 151 17.50 -7.84 -5.12
N TYR A 152 16.82 -7.02 -5.93
CA TYR A 152 17.50 -6.18 -6.92
C TYR A 152 18.38 -5.09 -6.29
N PHE A 153 18.03 -4.54 -5.13
CA PHE A 153 18.92 -3.62 -4.40
C PHE A 153 20.21 -4.31 -3.94
N LEU A 154 20.11 -5.55 -3.44
CA LEU A 154 21.27 -6.36 -3.07
C LEU A 154 22.16 -6.65 -4.29
N GLU A 155 21.55 -6.92 -5.45
CA GLU A 155 22.26 -7.10 -6.72
C GLU A 155 22.96 -5.81 -7.19
N SER A 156 22.35 -4.64 -6.99
CA SER A 156 22.96 -3.31 -7.20
C SER A 156 23.98 -2.91 -6.11
N GLY A 157 24.34 -3.81 -5.19
CA GLY A 157 25.41 -3.57 -4.21
C GLY A 157 25.02 -2.77 -2.97
N TYR A 158 23.72 -2.51 -2.76
CA TYR A 158 23.22 -1.92 -1.52
C TYR A 158 23.27 -2.92 -0.36
N ALA A 159 23.36 -2.41 0.85
CA ALA A 159 22.89 -3.12 2.04
C ALA A 159 21.42 -2.77 2.29
N VAL A 160 20.62 -3.75 2.69
CA VAL A 160 19.16 -3.62 2.80
C VAL A 160 18.71 -3.87 4.23
N ILE A 161 18.01 -2.90 4.80
CA ILE A 161 17.15 -3.09 5.97
C ILE A 161 15.73 -3.35 5.45
N PHE A 162 15.21 -4.53 5.70
CA PHE A 162 13.90 -4.98 5.23
C PHE A 162 12.88 -4.97 6.37
N LEU A 163 12.22 -3.83 6.56
CA LEU A 163 11.14 -3.65 7.52
C LEU A 163 9.84 -4.16 6.92
N HIS A 164 9.31 -5.28 7.41
CA HIS A 164 8.24 -6.00 6.71
C HIS A 164 7.13 -6.49 7.62
N ARG A 165 5.92 -6.63 7.06
CA ARG A 165 4.81 -7.28 7.76
C ARG A 165 5.18 -8.71 8.11
N GLN A 166 5.02 -9.10 9.37
CA GLN A 166 5.24 -10.47 9.82
C GLN A 166 4.43 -11.45 8.94
N PHE A 167 5.10 -12.51 8.49
CA PHE A 167 4.56 -13.54 7.59
C PHE A 167 4.23 -13.08 6.16
N SER A 168 4.55 -11.84 5.78
CA SER A 168 4.52 -11.43 4.37
C SER A 168 5.74 -11.96 3.58
N LEU A 169 5.72 -11.76 2.27
CA LEU A 169 6.82 -12.10 1.38
C LEU A 169 8.14 -11.46 1.85
N GLN A 170 9.20 -12.27 1.90
CA GLN A 170 10.55 -11.83 2.22
C GLN A 170 11.49 -12.12 1.03
N PRO A 171 12.61 -11.38 0.91
CA PRO A 171 13.61 -11.61 -0.13
C PRO A 171 14.09 -13.07 -0.10
N TYR A 172 14.24 -13.67 -1.27
CA TYR A 172 14.64 -15.05 -1.54
C TYR A 172 13.62 -16.12 -1.13
N SER A 173 12.95 -16.01 0.01
CA SER A 173 11.91 -16.99 0.41
C SER A 173 10.63 -16.86 -0.41
N ARG A 174 10.35 -15.67 -0.95
CA ARG A 174 9.19 -15.39 -1.82
C ARG A 174 9.03 -16.32 -3.01
N HIS A 175 10.13 -16.92 -3.48
CA HIS A 175 10.12 -17.88 -4.59
C HIS A 175 9.39 -19.19 -4.24
N TYR A 176 9.12 -19.44 -2.96
CA TYR A 176 8.54 -20.69 -2.45
C TYR A 176 7.38 -20.49 -1.47
N SER A 177 7.30 -19.36 -0.75
CA SER A 177 6.35 -19.18 0.37
C SER A 177 4.92 -18.82 -0.02
N HIS A 178 4.70 -18.37 -1.26
CA HIS A 178 3.37 -18.10 -1.82
C HIS A 178 3.07 -18.96 -3.05
N ALA A 179 3.86 -20.00 -3.28
CA ALA A 179 3.44 -21.06 -4.18
C ALA A 179 2.12 -21.62 -3.63
N THR A 180 1.18 -21.96 -4.51
CA THR A 180 0.05 -22.81 -4.15
C THR A 180 0.51 -24.13 -3.53
N ASP A 181 1.75 -24.49 -3.81
CA ASP A 181 2.39 -25.74 -3.45
C ASP A 181 3.10 -25.61 -2.09
N CYS A 182 3.06 -26.69 -1.32
CA CYS A 182 3.78 -26.81 -0.07
C CYS A 182 5.29 -26.74 -0.32
N PHE A 183 6.07 -26.22 0.63
CA PHE A 183 7.53 -26.25 0.54
C PHE A 183 8.10 -27.67 0.31
N LEU A 184 7.42 -28.70 0.82
CA LEU A 184 7.84 -30.10 0.63
C LEU A 184 7.62 -30.59 -0.80
N ASP A 185 6.75 -29.96 -1.59
CA ASP A 185 6.49 -30.34 -2.97
C ASP A 185 7.68 -30.04 -3.90
N PHE A 186 8.62 -29.20 -3.45
CA PHE A 186 9.87 -28.91 -4.16
C PHE A 186 10.96 -29.98 -3.94
N LEU A 187 10.71 -30.96 -3.08
CA LEU A 187 11.70 -31.90 -2.57
C LEU A 187 11.28 -33.36 -2.82
N HIS A 188 12.27 -34.25 -2.95
CA HIS A 188 12.08 -35.70 -2.95
C HIS A 188 13.17 -36.38 -2.11
N GLU A 189 12.92 -37.63 -1.74
CA GLU A 189 13.90 -38.48 -1.05
C GLU A 189 14.91 -39.05 -2.06
N GLY A 190 16.20 -38.87 -1.80
CA GLY A 190 17.30 -39.42 -2.58
C GLY A 190 17.54 -40.90 -2.27
N PRO A 191 18.34 -41.61 -3.09
CA PRO A 191 18.58 -43.05 -2.93
C PRO A 191 19.21 -43.47 -1.59
N ASP A 192 19.85 -42.53 -0.88
CA ASP A 192 20.51 -42.69 0.41
C ASP A 192 19.67 -42.17 1.59
N GLY A 193 18.41 -41.77 1.36
CA GLY A 193 17.56 -41.12 2.36
C GLY A 193 17.85 -39.63 2.56
N SER A 194 18.68 -39.02 1.70
CA SER A 194 18.91 -37.57 1.73
C SER A 194 17.70 -36.80 1.17
N VAL A 195 17.54 -35.54 1.58
CA VAL A 195 16.51 -34.65 1.03
C VAL A 195 17.09 -33.89 -0.15
N VAL A 196 16.49 -34.05 -1.33
CA VAL A 196 17.01 -33.51 -2.60
C VAL A 196 15.95 -32.63 -3.26
N ALA A 197 16.36 -31.50 -3.84
CA ALA A 197 15.47 -30.68 -4.65
C ALA A 197 15.12 -31.37 -5.98
N ASN A 198 13.85 -31.29 -6.37
CA ASN A 198 13.36 -31.80 -7.65
C ASN A 198 14.14 -31.19 -8.82
N ASP A 199 14.41 -31.99 -9.85
CA ASP A 199 15.25 -31.59 -10.99
C ASP A 199 14.76 -30.32 -11.67
N GLU A 200 13.44 -30.15 -11.77
CA GLU A 200 12.78 -28.98 -12.39
C GLU A 200 13.04 -27.66 -11.65
N TYR A 201 13.19 -27.69 -10.32
CA TYR A 201 13.41 -26.49 -9.50
C TYR A 201 14.88 -26.29 -9.12
N ARG A 202 15.71 -27.33 -9.25
CA ARG A 202 17.08 -27.38 -8.72
C ARG A 202 17.94 -26.20 -9.15
N GLU A 203 17.93 -25.85 -10.44
CA GLU A 203 18.76 -24.76 -10.96
C GLU A 203 18.36 -23.40 -10.36
N LYS A 204 17.06 -23.11 -10.36
CA LYS A 204 16.50 -21.88 -9.78
C LYS A 204 16.76 -21.82 -8.27
N MET A 205 16.54 -22.94 -7.56
CA MET A 205 16.81 -23.04 -6.12
C MET A 205 18.27 -22.80 -5.78
N LEU A 206 19.19 -23.41 -6.53
CA LEU A 206 20.62 -23.21 -6.33
C LEU A 206 21.03 -21.75 -6.55
N LYS A 207 20.47 -21.08 -7.57
CA LYS A 207 20.71 -19.64 -7.82
C LYS A 207 20.26 -18.80 -6.62
N VAL A 208 19.01 -18.96 -6.18
CA VAL A 208 18.41 -18.22 -5.06
C VAL A 208 19.19 -18.48 -3.76
N LEU A 209 19.55 -19.74 -3.49
CA LEU A 209 20.34 -20.12 -2.32
C LEU A 209 21.71 -19.46 -2.29
N ARG A 210 22.40 -19.38 -3.44
CA ARG A 210 23.69 -18.69 -3.55
C ARG A 210 23.56 -17.20 -3.26
N GLN A 211 22.53 -16.55 -3.81
CA GLN A 211 22.28 -15.12 -3.56
C GLN A 211 21.97 -14.86 -2.07
N TYR A 212 21.11 -15.68 -1.46
CA TYR A 212 20.79 -15.59 -0.04
C TYR A 212 22.02 -15.77 0.86
N ASN A 213 22.83 -16.81 0.59
CA ASN A 213 24.05 -17.06 1.36
C ASN A 213 25.08 -15.94 1.19
N ALA A 214 25.20 -15.37 -0.02
CA ALA A 214 26.05 -14.22 -0.26
C ALA A 214 25.59 -12.98 0.52
N ALA A 215 24.27 -12.71 0.55
CA ALA A 215 23.71 -11.62 1.33
C ALA A 215 23.95 -11.80 2.84
N LYS A 216 23.76 -13.02 3.37
CA LYS A 216 24.02 -13.34 4.79
C LYS A 216 25.49 -13.22 5.17
N SER A 217 26.37 -13.90 4.45
CA SER A 217 27.82 -13.94 4.75
C SER A 217 28.48 -12.56 4.70
N LYS A 218 27.99 -11.66 3.85
CA LYS A 218 28.48 -10.28 3.73
C LYS A 218 27.73 -9.29 4.62
N ASN A 219 26.82 -9.77 5.49
CA ASN A 219 25.96 -8.94 6.33
C ASN A 219 25.21 -7.85 5.54
N LEU A 220 24.63 -8.19 4.38
CA LEU A 220 23.98 -7.22 3.48
C LEU A 220 22.47 -7.11 3.69
N LEU A 221 21.84 -8.02 4.44
CA LEU A 221 20.39 -8.04 4.63
C LEU A 221 20.05 -8.17 6.11
N LEU A 222 19.36 -7.16 6.65
CA LEU A 222 18.75 -7.18 7.98
C LEU A 222 17.22 -7.20 7.82
N THR A 223 16.54 -8.20 8.39
CA THR A 223 15.07 -8.30 8.34
C THR A 223 14.46 -7.94 9.70
N LEU A 224 13.51 -7.02 9.70
CA LEU A 224 12.82 -6.56 10.92
C LEU A 224 11.30 -6.67 10.71
N PRO A 225 10.59 -7.50 11.49
CA PRO A 225 9.14 -7.65 11.34
C PRO A 225 8.37 -6.51 12.03
N PHE A 226 7.18 -6.19 11.52
CA PHE A 226 6.14 -5.40 12.18
C PHE A 226 4.77 -6.04 11.93
N THR A 227 3.75 -5.68 12.71
CA THR A 227 2.38 -6.12 12.44
C THR A 227 1.43 -4.93 12.39
N THR A 228 1.42 -4.12 13.44
CA THR A 228 0.48 -2.99 13.55
C THR A 228 1.04 -1.72 12.91
N ILE A 229 0.17 -0.75 12.66
CA ILE A 229 0.56 0.61 12.26
C ILE A 229 1.47 1.26 13.31
N THR A 230 1.22 1.03 14.60
CA THR A 230 2.03 1.56 15.69
C THR A 230 3.44 0.97 15.66
N ASP A 231 3.57 -0.36 15.49
CA ASP A 231 4.87 -1.02 15.35
C ASP A 231 5.67 -0.38 14.21
N TYR A 232 5.03 -0.26 13.04
CA TYR A 232 5.60 0.29 11.84
C TYR A 232 6.13 1.72 12.06
N LEU A 233 5.32 2.60 12.65
CA LEU A 233 5.69 4.01 12.83
C LEU A 233 6.82 4.20 13.83
N PHE A 234 6.80 3.47 14.96
CA PHE A 234 7.89 3.52 15.93
C PHE A 234 9.21 3.04 15.32
N ILE A 235 9.20 1.89 14.68
CA ILE A 235 10.41 1.29 14.10
C ILE A 235 10.92 2.12 12.91
N LEU A 236 10.03 2.60 12.04
CA LEU A 236 10.39 3.49 10.93
C LEU A 236 11.08 4.76 11.42
N ARG A 237 10.52 5.41 12.45
CA ARG A 237 11.09 6.63 13.04
C ARG A 237 12.50 6.38 13.58
N ALA A 238 12.67 5.32 14.36
CA ALA A 238 13.97 4.98 14.93
C ALA A 238 15.01 4.69 13.84
N ILE A 239 14.70 3.84 12.86
CA ILE A 239 15.63 3.50 11.77
C ILE A 239 15.97 4.74 10.95
N ALA A 240 14.98 5.57 10.57
CA ALA A 240 15.21 6.78 9.79
C ALA A 240 16.18 7.74 10.50
N GLN A 241 16.04 7.91 11.83
CA GLN A 241 16.97 8.71 12.63
C GLN A 241 18.36 8.09 12.73
N LEU A 242 18.44 6.77 12.91
CA LEU A 242 19.71 6.04 12.95
C LEU A 242 20.46 6.07 11.62
N MET A 243 19.77 6.29 10.49
CA MET A 243 20.39 6.37 9.17
C MET A 243 21.19 7.66 8.91
N ARG A 244 21.12 8.66 9.80
CA ARG A 244 21.82 9.96 9.63
C ARG A 244 23.32 9.85 9.33
N PRO A 245 24.13 8.96 9.94
CA PRO A 245 25.56 8.81 9.62
C PRO A 245 25.85 8.41 8.16
N LEU A 246 24.86 7.89 7.43
CA LEU A 246 25.00 7.57 6.02
C LEU A 246 24.96 8.81 5.12
N GLY A 247 24.43 9.93 5.63
CA GLY A 247 24.17 11.15 4.87
C GLY A 247 23.40 10.87 3.58
N PRO A 248 23.86 11.36 2.42
CA PRO A 248 23.16 11.16 1.15
C PRO A 248 23.23 9.74 0.61
N ARG A 249 23.97 8.82 1.23
CA ARG A 249 24.03 7.40 0.84
C ARG A 249 22.90 6.56 1.45
N GLY A 250 22.12 7.13 2.36
CA GLY A 250 20.91 6.52 2.90
C GLY A 250 19.71 6.70 1.96
N LEU A 251 18.99 5.62 1.70
CA LEU A 251 17.76 5.62 0.88
C LEU A 251 16.59 5.05 1.68
N LEU A 252 15.45 5.74 1.69
CA LEU A 252 14.20 5.21 2.22
C LEU A 252 13.27 4.87 1.04
N TYR A 253 12.96 3.58 0.89
CA TYR A 253 12.11 3.04 -0.15
C TYR A 253 10.81 2.50 0.48
N LEU A 254 9.79 3.37 0.53
CA LEU A 254 8.60 3.19 1.36
C LEU A 254 7.47 2.49 0.59
N ALA A 255 7.57 1.16 0.43
CA ALA A 255 6.61 0.35 -0.35
C ALA A 255 5.55 -0.39 0.51
N ALA A 256 5.54 -0.18 1.84
CA ALA A 256 4.51 -0.73 2.71
C ALA A 256 3.12 -0.09 2.46
N ALA A 257 2.06 -0.88 2.59
CA ALA A 257 0.69 -0.39 2.56
C ALA A 257 0.28 0.04 3.97
N VAL A 258 0.54 1.31 4.26
CA VAL A 258 0.32 1.93 5.58
C VAL A 258 -1.16 2.33 5.73
N SER A 259 -1.76 2.03 6.88
CA SER A 259 -3.14 2.40 7.19
C SER A 259 -3.30 3.91 7.29
N ASP A 260 -4.34 4.45 6.63
CA ASP A 260 -4.64 5.89 6.66
C ASP A 260 -5.43 6.31 7.91
N PHE A 261 -6.03 5.34 8.60
CA PHE A 261 -6.87 5.54 9.78
C PHE A 261 -6.47 4.56 10.88
N PHE A 262 -6.71 4.89 12.15
CA PHE A 262 -6.43 4.05 13.32
C PHE A 262 -7.44 4.27 14.45
N VAL A 263 -7.43 3.40 15.46
CA VAL A 263 -8.22 3.57 16.70
C VAL A 263 -7.30 4.07 17.81
N PRO A 264 -7.55 5.26 18.41
CA PRO A 264 -6.76 5.75 19.55
C PRO A 264 -6.84 4.81 20.77
N PRO A 265 -5.74 4.61 21.51
CA PRO A 265 -5.71 3.70 22.66
C PRO A 265 -6.72 3.97 23.78
N GLN A 266 -7.18 5.23 23.89
CA GLN A 266 -8.16 5.67 24.88
C GLN A 266 -9.58 5.26 24.50
N ARG A 267 -9.85 5.01 23.20
CA ARG A 267 -11.16 4.57 22.67
C ARG A 267 -11.21 3.07 22.35
N MET A 268 -10.09 2.36 22.45
CA MET A 268 -10.05 0.91 22.22
C MET A 268 -10.73 0.14 23.36
N ALA A 269 -11.62 -0.79 22.99
CA ALA A 269 -12.14 -1.77 23.94
C ALA A 269 -11.02 -2.69 24.43
N GLU A 270 -11.07 -3.07 25.72
CA GLU A 270 -10.07 -3.98 26.29
C GLU A 270 -10.20 -5.40 25.70
N HIS A 271 -11.44 -5.87 25.58
CA HIS A 271 -11.77 -7.23 25.13
C HIS A 271 -12.58 -7.22 23.83
N LYS A 272 -12.71 -8.41 23.22
CA LYS A 272 -13.50 -8.68 22.01
C LYS A 272 -14.85 -7.94 22.04
N ILE A 273 -15.10 -7.13 21.01
CA ILE A 273 -16.40 -6.46 20.82
C ILE A 273 -17.48 -7.53 20.60
N GLN A 274 -18.55 -7.51 21.39
CA GLN A 274 -19.60 -8.53 21.39
C GLN A 274 -20.68 -8.21 20.34
N SER A 275 -21.23 -9.25 19.71
CA SER A 275 -22.31 -9.14 18.71
C SER A 275 -23.70 -9.42 19.25
N THR A 276 -23.81 -9.78 20.54
CA THR A 276 -25.05 -10.19 21.21
C THR A 276 -24.99 -9.84 22.69
N ASN A 277 -26.13 -9.46 23.27
CA ASN A 277 -26.30 -9.20 24.71
C ASN A 277 -26.30 -10.49 25.57
N ALA A 278 -25.72 -11.59 25.07
CA ALA A 278 -25.75 -12.89 25.73
C ALA A 278 -25.04 -12.91 27.11
N THR A 279 -24.19 -11.90 27.38
CA THR A 279 -23.46 -11.74 28.64
C THR A 279 -24.06 -10.70 29.58
N ASP A 280 -25.16 -10.04 29.21
CA ASP A 280 -25.79 -9.00 30.04
C ASP A 280 -26.60 -9.57 31.22
N THR A 281 -26.57 -10.88 31.44
CA THR A 281 -27.40 -11.57 32.44
C THR A 281 -26.85 -11.58 33.87
N ASN A 282 -25.85 -10.77 34.24
CA ASN A 282 -25.29 -10.79 35.61
C ASN A 282 -24.91 -9.42 36.17
N THR A 283 -25.85 -8.47 36.15
CA THR A 283 -25.81 -7.35 37.10
C THR A 283 -27.13 -7.34 37.88
N PRO A 284 -27.15 -7.66 39.19
CA PRO A 284 -28.36 -7.48 39.97
C PRO A 284 -28.63 -5.97 40.06
N GLU A 285 -29.69 -5.54 39.38
CA GLU A 285 -30.25 -4.21 39.54
C GLU A 285 -30.54 -3.97 41.02
N LYS A 286 -29.82 -3.04 41.64
CA LYS A 286 -30.26 -2.42 42.89
C LYS A 286 -31.45 -1.54 42.54
N GLY A 287 -32.59 -1.91 43.10
CA GLY A 287 -33.92 -1.42 42.76
C GLY A 287 -34.10 0.09 42.64
N SER A 288 -35.04 0.44 41.78
CA SER A 288 -36.09 1.41 42.11
C SER A 288 -37.28 1.13 41.19
N GLU A 289 -38.41 0.82 41.81
CA GLU A 289 -39.73 0.85 41.17
C GLU A 289 -40.03 2.30 40.80
N ASP A 290 -40.31 2.60 39.53
CA ASP A 290 -41.37 3.54 39.21
C ASP A 290 -42.02 3.22 37.86
N LYS A 291 -43.35 3.25 37.85
CA LYS A 291 -44.20 3.04 36.68
C LYS A 291 -44.34 4.36 35.93
N GLY A 292 -43.86 4.41 34.70
CA GLY A 292 -44.18 5.48 33.76
C GLY A 292 -44.42 4.91 32.37
N ASN A 293 -45.68 4.86 31.94
CA ASN A 293 -46.04 4.72 30.53
C ASN A 293 -45.40 5.89 29.77
N GLY A 294 -44.47 5.57 28.87
CA GLY A 294 -43.93 6.51 27.89
C GLY A 294 -43.70 5.73 26.62
N GLU A 295 -44.49 6.03 25.60
CA GLU A 295 -44.29 5.59 24.23
C GLU A 295 -42.87 5.99 23.81
N ASP A 296 -42.06 5.02 23.42
CA ASP A 296 -40.79 5.27 22.75
C ASP A 296 -41.10 5.94 21.39
N GLU A 297 -41.26 7.27 21.39
CA GLU A 297 -41.09 8.06 20.18
C GLU A 297 -39.62 7.95 19.76
N GLU A 298 -39.31 6.88 19.01
CA GLU A 298 -38.11 6.82 18.18
C GLU A 298 -38.15 8.02 17.25
N ALA A 299 -37.39 9.06 17.61
CA ALA A 299 -37.16 10.22 16.76
C ALA A 299 -36.63 9.74 15.40
N PHE A 300 -37.53 9.77 14.44
CA PHE A 300 -37.33 9.48 13.02
C PHE A 300 -36.26 10.43 12.45
N ASP A 301 -35.01 10.00 12.44
CA ASP A 301 -33.98 10.63 11.60
C ASP A 301 -33.94 9.90 10.25
N ASN A 302 -34.63 10.51 9.29
CA ASN A 302 -35.01 9.96 8.01
C ASN A 302 -33.87 10.12 6.98
N PHE A 303 -32.76 9.40 7.16
CA PHE A 303 -31.71 9.28 6.14
C PHE A 303 -30.96 7.94 6.24
N ASP A 304 -31.65 6.81 6.05
CA ASP A 304 -31.01 5.56 5.58
C ASP A 304 -32.10 4.55 5.14
N SER A 305 -32.57 4.66 3.90
CA SER A 305 -33.43 3.65 3.30
C SER A 305 -32.60 2.48 2.74
N SER A 306 -32.20 1.56 3.63
CA SER A 306 -31.95 0.17 3.26
C SER A 306 -32.37 -0.76 4.41
N PRO A 307 -33.45 -1.57 4.25
CA PRO A 307 -34.12 -2.25 5.36
C PRO A 307 -33.49 -3.61 5.74
N ALA A 308 -32.26 -3.91 5.35
CA ALA A 308 -31.74 -5.28 5.47
C ALA A 308 -31.23 -5.66 6.87
N VAL A 309 -30.88 -4.70 7.74
CA VAL A 309 -30.34 -4.99 9.09
C VAL A 309 -30.86 -3.98 10.12
N PRO A 310 -31.55 -4.42 11.20
CA PRO A 310 -31.95 -3.56 12.31
C PRO A 310 -30.74 -2.80 12.87
N ARG A 311 -30.89 -1.51 13.20
CA ARG A 311 -29.80 -0.68 13.78
C ARG A 311 -29.17 -1.33 15.01
N SER A 312 -29.95 -2.05 15.83
CA SER A 312 -29.51 -2.82 17.00
C SER A 312 -28.56 -4.00 16.70
N LYS A 313 -28.33 -4.33 15.43
CA LYS A 313 -27.42 -5.40 14.99
C LYS A 313 -26.25 -4.88 14.14
N ARG A 314 -26.10 -3.57 13.99
CA ARG A 314 -25.03 -2.95 13.20
C ARG A 314 -23.78 -2.75 14.06
N LEU A 315 -22.60 -2.96 13.48
CA LEU A 315 -21.32 -2.55 14.07
C LEU A 315 -20.85 -1.28 13.37
N ILE A 316 -20.69 -0.19 14.13
CA ILE A 316 -20.14 1.08 13.66
C ILE A 316 -18.74 1.20 14.27
N VAL A 317 -17.74 1.53 13.44
CA VAL A 317 -16.34 1.67 13.85
C VAL A 317 -15.86 3.07 13.50
N ASP A 318 -15.58 3.88 14.52
CA ASP A 318 -15.10 5.25 14.36
C ASP A 318 -13.57 5.29 14.43
N LEU A 319 -12.95 5.69 13.32
CA LEU A 319 -11.49 5.72 13.15
C LEU A 319 -10.98 7.15 12.98
N ASP A 320 -9.81 7.44 13.56
CA ASP A 320 -9.14 8.73 13.38
C ASP A 320 -8.08 8.64 12.28
N PRO A 321 -7.84 9.72 11.52
CA PRO A 321 -6.78 9.74 10.52
C PRO A 321 -5.41 9.59 11.18
N VAL A 322 -4.58 8.72 10.62
CA VAL A 322 -3.17 8.59 11.03
C VAL A 322 -2.43 9.89 10.67
N PRO A 323 -1.64 10.47 11.61
CA PRO A 323 -0.86 11.67 11.31
C PRO A 323 0.03 11.47 10.08
N LYS A 324 0.25 12.53 9.30
CA LYS A 324 1.00 12.43 8.05
C LYS A 324 2.50 12.56 8.30
N PHE A 325 3.14 11.46 8.72
CA PHE A 325 4.55 11.40 9.13
C PHE A 325 5.58 11.58 8.00
N LEU A 326 5.19 11.54 6.72
CA LEU A 326 6.12 11.71 5.60
C LEU A 326 6.83 13.07 5.61
N LYS A 327 6.15 14.15 6.05
CA LYS A 327 6.78 15.47 6.19
C LYS A 327 7.90 15.42 7.23
N ASN A 328 7.62 14.81 8.38
CA ASN A 328 8.56 14.70 9.50
C ASN A 328 9.76 13.80 9.15
N LEU A 329 9.55 12.81 8.29
CA LEU A 329 10.62 11.96 7.76
C LEU A 329 11.62 12.75 6.90
N VAL A 330 11.13 13.69 6.08
CA VAL A 330 11.93 14.61 5.24
C VAL A 330 12.58 15.71 6.07
N ASP A 331 11.80 16.43 6.89
CA ASP A 331 12.27 17.63 7.59
C ASP A 331 13.12 17.28 8.83
N GLY A 332 12.85 16.13 9.47
CA GLY A 332 13.38 15.80 10.79
C GLY A 332 14.21 14.52 10.84
N TRP A 333 13.66 13.38 10.42
CA TRP A 333 14.27 12.09 10.75
C TRP A 333 15.52 11.79 9.92
N ALA A 334 15.45 11.92 8.59
CA ALA A 334 16.55 11.59 7.66
C ALA A 334 16.75 12.65 6.56
N PRO A 335 17.08 13.91 6.91
CA PRO A 335 17.04 15.04 5.98
C PRO A 335 18.07 14.99 4.84
N GLU A 336 19.13 14.21 4.99
CA GLU A 336 20.18 14.08 3.96
C GLU A 336 19.94 12.91 3.00
N GLY A 337 19.14 11.92 3.43
CA GLY A 337 18.89 10.71 2.65
C GLY A 337 17.92 10.95 1.50
N MET A 338 18.01 10.10 0.47
CA MET A 338 17.00 10.07 -0.58
C MET A 338 15.74 9.35 -0.08
N ILE A 339 14.56 9.86 -0.44
CA ILE A 339 13.27 9.32 0.01
C ILE A 339 12.39 9.07 -1.20
N VAL A 340 12.00 7.81 -1.36
CA VAL A 340 11.14 7.29 -2.41
C VAL A 340 9.87 6.76 -1.77
N SER A 341 8.72 7.29 -2.18
CA SER A 341 7.41 6.81 -1.72
C SER A 341 6.61 6.15 -2.84
N PHE A 342 5.60 5.36 -2.48
CA PHE A 342 4.70 4.71 -3.42
C PHE A 342 3.32 5.33 -3.40
N LYS A 343 2.66 5.36 -4.56
CA LYS A 343 1.25 5.72 -4.70
C LYS A 343 0.52 4.65 -5.51
N LEU A 344 -0.33 3.90 -4.81
CA LEU A 344 -1.24 2.93 -5.42
C LEU A 344 -2.58 3.62 -5.67
N GLU A 345 -3.08 3.55 -6.90
CA GLU A 345 -4.44 3.97 -7.26
C GLU A 345 -5.13 2.90 -8.10
N THR A 346 -6.45 2.99 -8.21
CA THR A 346 -7.26 2.16 -9.12
C THR A 346 -7.77 2.95 -10.32
N ASP A 347 -7.81 4.28 -10.20
CA ASP A 347 -8.24 5.19 -11.27
C ASP A 347 -7.00 5.85 -11.92
N PRO A 348 -6.77 5.64 -13.24
CA PRO A 348 -5.67 6.27 -13.97
C PRO A 348 -5.69 7.80 -13.94
N ALA A 349 -6.88 8.42 -13.91
CA ALA A 349 -7.03 9.87 -14.03
C ALA A 349 -6.44 10.64 -12.82
N ILE A 350 -6.37 9.98 -11.66
CA ILE A 350 -5.95 10.62 -10.41
C ILE A 350 -4.52 10.25 -9.99
N LEU A 351 -3.90 9.24 -10.61
CA LEU A 351 -2.60 8.70 -10.17
C LEU A 351 -1.49 9.76 -10.18
N VAL A 352 -1.24 10.37 -11.34
CA VAL A 352 -0.16 11.36 -11.49
C VAL A 352 -0.47 12.62 -10.67
N HIS A 353 -1.73 13.05 -10.64
CA HIS A 353 -2.15 14.21 -9.85
C HIS A 353 -1.89 13.99 -8.36
N LYS A 354 -2.28 12.84 -7.80
CA LYS A 354 -2.02 12.50 -6.39
C LYS A 354 -0.54 12.30 -6.09
N ALA A 355 0.24 11.80 -7.05
CA ALA A 355 1.68 11.69 -6.92
C ALA A 355 2.35 13.08 -6.83
N LYS A 356 1.99 14.01 -7.73
CA LYS A 356 2.46 15.41 -7.69
C LYS A 356 2.05 16.12 -6.40
N TYR A 357 0.79 15.98 -6.00
CA TYR A 357 0.30 16.51 -4.72
C TYR A 357 1.10 15.98 -3.51
N SER A 358 1.48 14.70 -3.52
CA SER A 358 2.32 14.10 -2.47
C SER A 358 3.73 14.72 -2.44
N LEU A 359 4.35 14.96 -3.60
CA LEU A 359 5.64 15.65 -3.68
C LEU A 359 5.53 17.07 -3.16
N ASP A 360 4.52 17.83 -3.59
CA ASP A 360 4.34 19.21 -3.15
C ASP A 360 4.11 19.30 -1.63
N ARG A 361 3.37 18.35 -1.08
CA ARG A 361 3.03 18.33 0.36
C ARG A 361 4.18 17.88 1.24
N TYR A 362 4.96 16.88 0.82
CA TYR A 362 5.97 16.25 1.67
C TYR A 362 7.41 16.56 1.25
N GLN A 363 7.65 17.16 0.08
CA GLN A 363 8.97 17.58 -0.41
C GLN A 363 10.03 16.46 -0.45
N HIS A 364 9.61 15.23 -0.75
CA HIS A 364 10.51 14.09 -0.95
C HIS A 364 10.92 13.97 -2.42
N HIS A 365 11.82 13.02 -2.71
CA HIS A 365 12.63 13.04 -3.94
C HIS A 365 11.94 12.36 -5.13
N LEU A 366 11.13 11.31 -4.88
CA LEU A 366 10.47 10.52 -5.92
C LEU A 366 9.18 9.90 -5.39
N VAL A 367 8.11 9.97 -6.18
CA VAL A 367 6.93 9.11 -6.03
C VAL A 367 6.91 8.11 -7.16
N ILE A 368 6.83 6.82 -6.81
CA ILE A 368 6.57 5.75 -7.77
C ILE A 368 5.07 5.46 -7.73
N GLY A 369 4.37 5.90 -8.77
CA GLY A 369 2.95 5.65 -8.96
C GLY A 369 2.71 4.31 -9.66
N ASN A 370 1.68 3.58 -9.24
CA ASN A 370 1.26 2.35 -9.91
C ASN A 370 -0.25 2.15 -9.83
N LEU A 371 -0.84 1.63 -10.90
CA LEU A 371 -2.25 1.22 -10.90
C LEU A 371 -2.37 -0.23 -10.42
N LEU A 372 -3.41 -0.54 -9.65
CA LEU A 372 -3.61 -1.89 -9.12
C LEU A 372 -3.62 -2.96 -10.22
N ALA A 373 -4.29 -2.67 -11.35
CA ALA A 373 -4.43 -3.59 -12.47
C ALA A 373 -3.14 -3.81 -13.26
N THR A 374 -2.29 -2.77 -13.40
CA THR A 374 -1.09 -2.81 -14.24
C THR A 374 0.22 -2.80 -13.46
N ARG A 375 0.19 -2.86 -12.11
CA ARG A 375 1.37 -2.74 -11.23
C ARG A 375 2.52 -3.71 -11.54
N LYS A 376 2.26 -4.87 -12.15
CA LYS A 376 3.32 -5.81 -12.55
C LYS A 376 4.00 -5.43 -13.86
N TRP A 377 3.32 -4.62 -14.68
CA TRP A 377 3.71 -4.30 -16.06
C TRP A 377 4.29 -2.90 -16.20
N GLU A 378 3.81 -1.94 -15.40
CA GLU A 378 4.31 -0.57 -15.47
C GLU A 378 4.24 0.16 -14.12
N VAL A 379 5.06 1.21 -14.03
CA VAL A 379 5.01 2.25 -12.99
C VAL A 379 5.33 3.61 -13.61
N VAL A 380 4.90 4.68 -12.96
CA VAL A 380 5.27 6.05 -13.31
C VAL A 380 6.18 6.65 -12.24
N PHE A 381 7.30 7.21 -12.66
CA PHE A 381 8.21 7.98 -11.83
C PHE A 381 7.81 9.45 -11.91
N VAL A 382 7.44 10.02 -10.77
CA VAL A 382 7.11 11.44 -10.63
C VAL A 382 8.15 12.05 -9.70
N ALA A 383 8.93 12.99 -10.22
CA ALA A 383 10.01 13.66 -9.47
C ALA A 383 9.92 15.19 -9.64
N PRO A 384 10.31 15.98 -8.64
CA PRO A 384 10.26 17.45 -8.72
C PRO A 384 11.06 18.00 -9.91
N GLY A 385 10.47 18.92 -10.66
CA GLY A 385 11.13 19.59 -11.80
C GLY A 385 11.48 18.70 -12.99
N SER A 386 11.03 17.45 -13.02
CA SER A 386 11.28 16.49 -14.09
C SER A 386 9.99 16.11 -14.82
N LYS A 387 10.10 15.68 -16.08
CA LYS A 387 8.96 15.11 -16.80
C LYS A 387 8.60 13.75 -16.16
N ASP A 388 7.31 13.47 -16.04
CA ASP A 388 6.82 12.17 -15.59
C ASP A 388 7.37 11.06 -16.52
N GLN A 389 7.95 10.02 -15.93
CA GLN A 389 8.62 8.95 -16.69
C GLN A 389 7.94 7.61 -16.43
N TRP A 390 7.36 7.02 -17.48
CA TRP A 390 6.79 5.68 -17.42
C TRP A 390 7.87 4.61 -17.61
N ILE A 391 7.95 3.65 -16.68
CA ILE A 391 8.80 2.47 -16.77
C ILE A 391 7.89 1.27 -17.05
N ARG A 392 8.19 0.54 -18.12
CA ARG A 392 7.34 -0.54 -18.63
C ARG A 392 8.14 -1.79 -18.92
N VAL A 393 7.57 -2.94 -18.57
CA VAL A 393 8.08 -4.24 -19.01
C VAL A 393 8.01 -4.30 -20.56
N PRO A 394 9.10 -4.67 -21.26
CA PRO A 394 9.08 -4.84 -22.70
C PRO A 394 8.04 -5.86 -23.13
N ARG A 395 7.14 -5.45 -24.03
CA ARG A 395 6.15 -6.35 -24.65
C ARG A 395 6.77 -6.95 -25.90
N SER A 396 7.11 -8.23 -25.88
CA SER A 396 7.41 -8.99 -27.10
C SER A 396 6.16 -9.00 -27.98
N LYS A 397 6.09 -8.14 -29.01
CA LYS A 397 4.99 -8.18 -29.97
C LYS A 397 5.00 -9.57 -30.62
N ARG A 398 3.96 -10.38 -30.41
CA ARG A 398 3.74 -11.61 -31.18
C ARG A 398 3.82 -11.27 -32.67
N LYS A 399 4.92 -11.60 -33.35
CA LYS A 399 4.91 -11.77 -34.80
C LYS A 399 4.11 -13.05 -35.09
N ARG A 400 2.81 -12.92 -35.30
CA ARG A 400 2.05 -13.88 -36.10
C ARG A 400 1.29 -13.11 -37.17
N THR A 401 1.98 -12.80 -38.26
CA THR A 401 1.33 -12.75 -39.57
C THR A 401 1.80 -13.97 -40.33
N ILE A 402 0.82 -14.76 -40.77
CA ILE A 402 0.98 -16.04 -41.47
C ILE A 402 1.30 -15.80 -42.96
N SER A 403 2.22 -14.87 -43.24
CA SER A 403 2.65 -14.58 -44.60
C SER A 403 4.16 -14.44 -44.60
N GLY A 404 4.83 -15.56 -44.87
CA GLY A 404 6.28 -15.65 -45.01
C GLY A 404 6.77 -14.80 -46.18
N VAL A 405 7.19 -13.58 -45.87
CA VAL A 405 7.98 -12.74 -46.77
C VAL A 405 9.19 -12.28 -45.96
N GLU A 406 10.37 -12.78 -46.32
CA GLU A 406 11.61 -12.67 -45.55
C GLU A 406 12.37 -11.33 -45.72
N ASP A 407 11.81 -10.33 -46.42
CA ASP A 407 12.55 -9.11 -46.79
C ASP A 407 12.30 -7.87 -45.89
N LEU A 408 11.89 -8.05 -44.63
CA LEU A 408 11.78 -6.94 -43.66
C LEU A 408 12.51 -7.25 -42.33
N VAL A 409 13.66 -7.92 -42.43
CA VAL A 409 14.60 -8.10 -41.33
C VAL A 409 15.56 -6.90 -41.34
N GLY A 410 15.31 -5.87 -40.52
CA GLY A 410 16.33 -4.83 -40.30
C GLY A 410 15.93 -3.46 -39.74
N ALA A 411 14.65 -3.15 -39.49
CA ALA A 411 14.27 -1.76 -39.15
C ALA A 411 13.25 -1.57 -38.00
N ALA A 412 13.10 -2.54 -37.09
CA ALA A 412 12.11 -2.45 -36.00
C ALA A 412 12.69 -2.66 -34.58
N ALA A 413 13.97 -2.32 -34.38
CA ALA A 413 14.64 -2.29 -33.07
C ALA A 413 14.80 -0.87 -32.49
N ARG A 414 14.03 0.11 -32.97
CA ARG A 414 13.94 1.45 -32.36
C ARG A 414 12.54 1.64 -31.82
N GLY A 415 12.46 1.98 -30.53
CA GLY A 415 11.24 2.06 -29.75
C GLY A 415 10.12 2.80 -30.47
N GLY A 416 8.98 2.14 -30.60
CA GLY A 416 7.72 2.86 -30.75
C GLY A 416 7.47 3.57 -29.42
N GLU A 417 7.34 4.89 -29.47
CA GLU A 417 6.97 5.72 -28.33
C GLU A 417 5.68 5.17 -27.72
N VAL A 418 5.83 4.48 -26.59
CA VAL A 418 4.69 4.12 -25.76
C VAL A 418 4.33 5.43 -25.05
N GLY A 419 3.21 6.05 -25.43
CA GLY A 419 2.84 7.39 -24.99
C GLY A 419 2.81 7.58 -23.47
N ASP A 420 2.69 8.84 -23.02
CA ASP A 420 2.67 9.22 -21.60
C ASP A 420 1.36 8.81 -20.87
N GLU A 421 0.50 8.03 -21.51
CA GLU A 421 -0.78 7.54 -20.97
C GLU A 421 -0.62 6.16 -20.33
N PRO A 422 -1.34 5.85 -19.22
CA PRO A 422 -1.32 4.51 -18.60
C PRO A 422 -1.73 3.40 -19.58
N LEU A 423 -1.21 2.18 -19.39
CA LEU A 423 -1.61 1.01 -20.18
C LEU A 423 -3.07 0.61 -19.89
N ASP A 424 -3.79 0.20 -20.93
CA ASP A 424 -5.09 -0.45 -20.78
C ASP A 424 -4.89 -1.88 -20.24
N PRO A 425 -5.46 -2.24 -19.08
CA PRO A 425 -5.40 -3.60 -18.55
C PRO A 425 -5.87 -4.68 -19.51
N ASN A 426 -6.81 -4.37 -20.41
CA ASN A 426 -7.37 -5.35 -21.36
C ASN A 426 -6.42 -5.69 -22.51
N GLU A 427 -5.37 -4.89 -22.74
CA GLU A 427 -4.36 -5.18 -23.76
C GLU A 427 -3.19 -6.01 -23.22
N LEU A 428 -3.13 -6.23 -21.92
CA LEU A 428 -2.02 -6.95 -21.30
C LEU A 428 -2.10 -8.46 -21.63
N PRO A 429 -0.95 -9.13 -21.85
CA PRO A 429 -0.92 -10.58 -21.97
C PRO A 429 -1.50 -11.25 -20.72
N ASP A 430 -2.14 -12.41 -20.91
CA ASP A 430 -2.57 -13.25 -19.79
C ASP A 430 -1.37 -13.73 -18.97
N GLY A 431 -1.48 -13.64 -17.65
CA GLY A 431 -0.47 -14.13 -16.71
C GLY A 431 0.48 -13.05 -16.17
N GLU A 432 1.60 -13.50 -15.61
CA GLU A 432 2.65 -12.62 -15.09
C GLU A 432 3.69 -12.29 -16.17
N PRO A 433 4.30 -11.10 -16.12
CA PRO A 433 5.36 -10.75 -17.07
C PRO A 433 6.58 -11.66 -16.89
N GLU A 434 7.28 -11.95 -17.99
CA GLU A 434 8.51 -12.78 -17.99
C GLU A 434 9.63 -12.18 -17.15
N ILE A 435 9.68 -10.84 -17.09
CA ILE A 435 10.60 -10.11 -16.23
C ILE A 435 9.82 -9.35 -15.16
N GLU A 436 10.39 -9.30 -13.97
CA GLU A 436 9.85 -8.51 -12.87
C GLU A 436 10.13 -7.04 -13.13
N ILE A 437 9.12 -6.18 -13.04
CA ILE A 437 9.26 -4.73 -13.27
C ILE A 437 10.31 -4.10 -12.34
N GLU A 438 10.57 -4.68 -11.17
CA GLU A 438 11.61 -4.26 -10.23
C GLU A 438 13.02 -4.32 -10.85
N SER A 439 13.27 -5.22 -11.81
CA SER A 439 14.52 -5.26 -12.58
C SER A 439 14.77 -3.99 -13.39
N LEU A 440 13.72 -3.19 -13.64
CA LEU A 440 13.78 -1.89 -14.31
C LEU A 440 13.69 -0.73 -13.31
N ILE A 441 12.88 -0.88 -12.25
CA ILE A 441 12.71 0.14 -11.21
C ILE A 441 14.03 0.37 -10.47
N ILE A 442 14.71 -0.68 -10.01
CA ILE A 442 15.86 -0.52 -9.12
C ILE A 442 17.05 0.16 -9.81
N PRO A 443 17.45 -0.20 -11.04
CA PRO A 443 18.48 0.55 -11.75
C PRO A 443 18.11 2.02 -11.98
N ALA A 444 16.84 2.34 -12.23
CA ALA A 444 16.38 3.72 -12.39
C ALA A 444 16.44 4.50 -11.06
N VAL A 445 16.05 3.89 -9.94
CA VAL A 445 16.19 4.48 -8.60
C VAL A 445 17.66 4.66 -8.22
N GLU A 446 18.52 3.69 -8.54
CA GLU A 446 19.96 3.76 -8.30
C GLU A 446 20.61 4.92 -9.06
N ALA A 447 20.21 5.17 -10.31
CA ALA A 447 20.68 6.31 -11.10
C ALA A 447 20.28 7.64 -10.44
N LEU A 448 19.02 7.77 -10.00
CA LEU A 448 18.54 8.96 -9.27
C LEU A 448 19.28 9.15 -7.94
N HIS A 449 19.49 8.08 -7.18
CA HIS A 449 20.23 8.12 -5.92
C HIS A 449 21.71 8.47 -6.13
N THR A 450 22.32 8.01 -7.23
CA THR A 450 23.67 8.43 -7.61
C THR A 450 23.73 9.92 -7.91
N SER A 451 22.74 10.46 -8.62
CA SER A 451 22.62 11.91 -8.84
C SER A 451 22.43 12.68 -7.53
N HIS A 452 21.60 12.16 -6.61
CA HIS A 452 21.39 12.74 -5.28
C HIS A 452 22.69 12.82 -4.48
N ILE A 453 23.46 11.72 -4.42
CA ILE A 453 24.77 11.66 -3.74
C ILE A 453 25.76 12.68 -4.31
N ASN A 454 25.77 12.86 -5.63
CA ASN A 454 26.70 13.75 -6.31
C ASN A 454 26.25 15.23 -6.29
N THR A 455 25.01 15.52 -5.89
CA THR A 455 24.51 16.89 -5.82
C THR A 455 25.13 17.58 -4.60
N PRO A 456 25.84 18.72 -4.76
CA PRO A 456 26.45 19.39 -3.64
C PRO A 456 25.39 19.87 -2.64
N SER A 457 25.54 19.48 -1.38
CA SER A 457 24.68 19.95 -0.29
C SER A 457 24.75 21.46 -0.21
N LYS A 458 23.60 22.15 -0.30
CA LYS A 458 23.50 23.62 -0.21
C LYS A 458 23.87 24.19 1.17
N ARG A 459 24.39 23.37 2.11
CA ARG A 459 24.65 23.77 3.51
C ARG A 459 26.03 24.39 3.79
N GLU A 460 26.89 24.59 2.79
CA GLU A 460 28.10 25.41 2.94
C GLU A 460 27.96 26.75 2.21
N ARG A 461 27.14 27.67 2.74
CA ARG A 461 27.27 29.11 2.52
C ARG A 461 26.84 29.89 3.76
#